data_AF-A0A833XAY4-F1
#
_entry.id   AF-A0A833XAY4-F1
#
_cell.length_a   1.000
_cell.length_b   1.000
_cell.length_c   1.000
_cell.angle_alpha   90.00
_cell.angle_beta   90.00
_cell.angle_gamma   90.00
#
_symmetry.space_group_name_H-M   'P 1'
#
loop_
_entity.id
_entity.type
_entity.pdbx_description
1 polymer ?
#
loop_
_entity_poly.entity_id
_entity_poly.type
_entity_poly.pdbx_seq_one_letter_code
_entity_poly.pdbx_strand_id
1 'polypeptide(L)'
;MAIQLIKFSLLVLGVIASFISVVSATAGTATLNTIYVPSACFGYEDQGVMTAAASDALWDNGAACGRMYSVSCTGPTNQGVPQPCTGSQVTVKIVDFCPPPGCQGTLDIAQEAFSQIADPAAGKITIEYNQ
;
A
#
# COMPACT_ATOMS: atom_id res chain seq x y z
N MET A 1 53.85 -2.39 -0.87
CA MET A 1 52.92 -2.50 0.28
C MET A 1 51.79 -1.48 0.22
N ALA A 2 52.07 -0.16 0.13
CA ALA A 2 51.04 0.90 0.05
C ALA A 2 50.03 0.73 -1.12
N ILE A 3 50.49 0.31 -2.30
CA ILE A 3 49.65 0.12 -3.49
C ILE A 3 48.61 -1.01 -3.30
N GLN A 4 48.96 -2.05 -2.53
CA GLN A 4 48.05 -3.17 -2.23
C GLN A 4 46.95 -2.76 -1.24
N LEU A 5 47.30 -1.93 -0.25
CA LEU A 5 46.35 -1.36 0.71
C LEU A 5 45.32 -0.43 0.03
N ILE A 6 45.77 0.40 -0.92
CA ILE A 6 44.89 1.31 -1.70
C ILE A 6 43.88 0.51 -2.55
N LYS A 7 44.32 -0.57 -3.20
CA LYS A 7 43.45 -1.46 -3.99
C LYS A 7 42.41 -2.17 -3.12
N PHE A 8 42.81 -2.61 -1.93
CA PHE A 8 41.91 -3.26 -0.98
C PHE A 8 40.87 -2.27 -0.44
N SER A 9 41.27 -1.05 -0.08
CA SER A 9 40.35 0.02 0.34
C SER A 9 39.35 0.42 -0.75
N LEU A 10 39.76 0.51 -2.02
CA LEU A 10 38.86 0.80 -3.15
C LEU A 10 37.84 -0.33 -3.38
N LEU A 11 38.28 -1.59 -3.26
CA LEU A 11 37.42 -2.76 -3.43
C LEU A 11 36.38 -2.86 -2.30
N VAL A 12 36.78 -2.53 -1.06
CA VAL A 12 35.87 -2.44 0.09
C VAL A 12 34.86 -1.30 -0.06
N LEU A 13 35.26 -0.11 -0.51
CA LEU A 13 34.32 1.00 -0.78
C LEU A 13 33.29 0.65 -1.87
N GLY A 14 33.71 -0.04 -2.93
CA GLY A 14 32.82 -0.49 -4.01
C GLY A 14 31.77 -1.50 -3.55
N VAL A 15 32.14 -2.40 -2.63
CA VAL A 15 31.22 -3.38 -2.04
C VAL A 15 30.22 -2.70 -1.10
N ILE A 16 30.63 -1.72 -0.30
CA ILE A 16 29.72 -1.00 0.63
C ILE A 16 28.66 -0.19 -0.13
N ALA A 17 29.01 0.41 -1.27
CA ALA A 17 28.06 1.15 -2.10
C ALA A 17 26.96 0.26 -2.75
N SER A 18 27.19 -1.05 -2.83
CA SER A 18 26.26 -2.00 -3.48
C SER A 18 25.12 -2.50 -2.59
N PHE A 19 25.11 -2.13 -1.29
CA PHE A 19 24.08 -2.56 -0.33
C PHE A 19 23.06 -1.47 0.03
N ILE A 20 22.97 -0.38 -0.73
CA ILE A 20 21.92 0.62 -0.53
C ILE A 20 20.63 0.09 -1.19
N SER A 21 19.88 -0.73 -0.45
CA SER A 21 18.52 -1.11 -0.82
C SER A 21 17.61 0.11 -0.63
N VAL A 22 17.32 0.82 -1.73
CA VAL A 22 16.29 1.86 -1.73
C VAL A 22 14.94 1.17 -1.78
N VAL A 23 14.23 1.10 -0.66
CA VAL A 23 12.82 0.74 -0.65
C VAL A 23 12.04 1.98 -1.07
N SER A 24 11.63 2.03 -2.35
CA SER A 24 10.71 3.06 -2.84
C SER A 24 9.29 2.62 -2.56
N ALA A 25 8.63 3.26 -1.59
CA ALA A 25 7.19 3.10 -1.41
C ALA A 25 6.45 3.83 -2.54
N THR A 26 5.37 3.23 -3.04
CA THR A 26 4.56 3.82 -4.12
C THR A 26 3.50 4.73 -3.52
N ALA A 27 3.44 5.98 -3.97
CA ALA A 27 2.39 6.90 -3.55
C ALA A 27 1.04 6.52 -4.17
N GLY A 28 -0.04 6.71 -3.41
CA GLY A 28 -1.40 6.48 -3.87
C GLY A 28 -2.44 7.18 -3.01
N THR A 29 -3.71 6.81 -3.22
CA THR A 29 -4.79 7.21 -2.32
C THR A 29 -5.58 5.98 -1.90
N ALA A 30 -6.12 6.00 -0.70
CA ALA A 30 -7.05 4.98 -0.22
C ALA A 30 -8.41 5.60 0.10
N THR A 31 -9.48 4.90 -0.27
CA THR A 31 -10.83 5.16 0.23
C THR A 31 -11.23 4.09 1.24
N LEU A 32 -12.24 4.43 2.05
CA LEU A 32 -12.85 3.52 3.00
C LEU A 32 -14.09 2.88 2.40
N ASN A 33 -14.24 1.57 2.58
CA ASN A 33 -15.43 0.82 2.19
C ASN A 33 -15.73 -0.33 3.16
N THR A 34 -16.91 -0.91 3.02
CA THR A 34 -17.40 -2.08 3.77
C THR A 34 -16.91 -3.40 3.15
N ILE A 35 -17.30 -4.51 3.77
CA ILE A 35 -16.93 -5.88 3.37
C ILE A 35 -17.37 -6.21 1.94
N TYR A 36 -16.46 -6.81 1.19
CA TYR A 36 -16.61 -7.22 -0.22
C TYR A 36 -17.14 -8.65 -0.34
N VAL A 37 -18.46 -8.86 -0.24
CA VAL A 37 -19.10 -10.15 -0.53
C VAL A 37 -20.35 -9.96 -1.40
N PRO A 38 -20.45 -10.59 -2.59
CA PRO A 38 -19.41 -11.38 -3.25
C PRO A 38 -18.26 -10.49 -3.75
N SER A 39 -17.05 -11.03 -3.76
CA SER A 39 -15.85 -10.39 -4.29
C SER A 39 -15.48 -10.91 -5.67
N ALA A 40 -14.85 -10.07 -6.51
CA ALA A 40 -14.40 -10.46 -7.84
C ALA A 40 -13.36 -11.60 -7.83
N CYS A 41 -12.53 -11.70 -6.78
CA CYS A 41 -11.48 -12.74 -6.71
C CYS A 41 -11.99 -14.06 -6.13
N PHE A 42 -12.86 -14.02 -5.11
CA PHE A 42 -13.18 -15.21 -4.29
C PHE A 42 -14.68 -15.50 -4.19
N GLY A 43 -15.53 -14.79 -4.95
CA GLY A 43 -16.98 -14.99 -4.93
C GLY A 43 -17.54 -14.77 -3.53
N TYR A 44 -18.28 -15.75 -3.01
CA TYR A 44 -18.94 -15.65 -1.70
C TYR A 44 -18.04 -16.05 -0.51
N GLU A 45 -16.77 -16.37 -0.74
CA GLU A 45 -15.86 -16.72 0.34
C GLU A 45 -15.47 -15.49 1.16
N ASP A 46 -15.71 -15.54 2.47
CA ASP A 46 -15.27 -14.50 3.40
C ASP A 46 -13.74 -14.53 3.55
N GLN A 47 -13.09 -13.46 3.11
CA GLN A 47 -11.63 -13.28 3.19
C GLN A 47 -11.22 -12.46 4.41
N GLY A 48 -12.16 -12.11 5.30
CA GLY A 48 -11.95 -11.31 6.48
C GLY A 48 -11.90 -9.80 6.21
N VAL A 49 -11.44 -9.08 7.24
CA VAL A 49 -11.53 -7.60 7.31
C VAL A 49 -10.21 -6.87 6.99
N MET A 50 -9.12 -7.61 6.76
CA MET A 50 -7.83 -7.05 6.32
C MET A 50 -7.71 -7.12 4.80
N THR A 51 -8.68 -6.51 4.13
CA THR A 51 -8.90 -6.65 2.68
C THR A 51 -9.04 -5.31 1.98
N ALA A 52 -8.81 -5.31 0.67
CA ALA A 52 -8.99 -4.16 -0.19
C ALA A 52 -9.48 -4.56 -1.58
N ALA A 53 -10.18 -3.65 -2.25
CA ALA A 53 -10.43 -3.70 -3.68
C ALA A 53 -9.38 -2.88 -4.43
N ALA A 54 -8.90 -3.40 -5.55
CA ALA A 54 -7.96 -2.71 -6.41
C ALA A 54 -8.70 -1.88 -7.46
N SER A 55 -8.25 -0.65 -7.70
CA SER A 55 -8.61 0.12 -8.90
C SER A 55 -7.90 -0.42 -10.14
N ASP A 56 -8.23 0.10 -11.32
CA ASP A 56 -7.55 -0.24 -12.59
C ASP A 56 -6.02 -0.06 -12.55
N ALA A 57 -5.52 0.83 -11.69
CA ALA A 57 -4.09 1.04 -11.52
C ALA A 57 -3.34 -0.22 -11.00
N LEU A 58 -4.05 -1.09 -10.28
CA LEU A 58 -3.48 -2.30 -9.67
C LEU A 58 -4.15 -3.59 -10.13
N TRP A 59 -5.41 -3.55 -10.55
CA TRP A 59 -6.26 -4.73 -10.79
C TRP A 59 -5.65 -5.74 -11.77
N ASP A 60 -5.00 -5.25 -12.83
CA ASP A 60 -4.24 -6.06 -13.81
C ASP A 60 -5.04 -7.27 -14.32
N ASN A 61 -6.29 -7.03 -14.77
CA ASN A 61 -7.22 -8.06 -15.23
C ASN A 61 -7.40 -9.23 -14.24
N GLY A 62 -7.38 -8.94 -12.94
CA GLY A 62 -7.51 -9.93 -11.86
C GLY A 62 -6.20 -10.56 -11.41
N ALA A 63 -5.07 -10.26 -12.06
CA ALA A 63 -3.76 -10.74 -11.61
C ALA A 63 -3.36 -10.17 -10.24
N ALA A 64 -4.05 -9.13 -9.76
CA ALA A 64 -3.91 -8.58 -8.41
C ALA A 64 -4.49 -9.48 -7.31
N CYS A 65 -5.41 -10.39 -7.64
CA CYS A 65 -6.11 -11.21 -6.66
C CYS A 65 -5.14 -11.94 -5.72
N GLY A 66 -5.37 -11.79 -4.41
CA GLY A 66 -4.55 -12.41 -3.37
C GLY A 66 -3.20 -11.76 -3.10
N ARG A 67 -2.79 -10.73 -3.87
CA ARG A 67 -1.59 -9.95 -3.53
C ARG A 67 -1.82 -9.22 -2.21
N MET A 68 -0.76 -9.16 -1.40
CA MET A 68 -0.74 -8.44 -0.13
C MET A 68 -0.06 -7.09 -0.35
N TYR A 69 -0.57 -6.03 0.25
CA TYR A 69 0.06 -4.72 0.25
C TYR A 69 0.22 -4.20 1.66
N SER A 70 1.42 -3.75 2.01
CA SER A 70 1.64 -2.93 3.18
C SER A 70 1.27 -1.48 2.84
N VAL A 71 0.45 -0.85 3.69
CA VAL A 71 -0.14 0.46 3.42
C VAL A 71 -0.03 1.36 4.66
N SER A 72 0.41 2.60 4.45
CA SER A 72 0.51 3.63 5.49
C SER A 72 -0.13 4.93 5.02
N CYS A 73 -0.85 5.61 5.92
CA CYS A 73 -1.37 6.95 5.67
C CYS A 73 -0.24 7.99 5.69
N THR A 74 -0.22 8.87 4.69
CA THR A 74 0.77 9.96 4.60
C THR A 74 0.15 11.36 4.66
N GLY A 75 -1.18 11.48 4.53
CA GLY A 75 -1.84 12.76 4.76
C GLY A 75 -3.32 12.82 4.37
N PRO A 76 -3.94 14.00 4.56
CA PRO A 76 -5.32 14.25 4.20
C PRO A 76 -5.52 14.41 2.69
N THR A 77 -6.76 14.20 2.24
CA THR A 77 -7.23 14.65 0.92
C THR A 77 -8.35 15.69 1.02
N ASN A 78 -8.77 16.06 2.24
CA ASN A 78 -9.83 17.05 2.48
C ASN A 78 -9.52 17.91 3.71
N GLN A 79 -10.27 19.00 3.87
CA GLN A 79 -10.10 19.96 4.97
C GLN A 79 -10.87 19.59 6.25
N GLY A 80 -11.81 18.64 6.17
CA GLY A 80 -12.63 18.23 7.32
C GLY A 80 -11.83 17.45 8.37
N VAL A 81 -10.86 16.65 7.92
CA VAL A 81 -9.94 15.90 8.79
C VAL A 81 -8.50 16.23 8.41
N PRO A 82 -7.91 17.30 8.95
CA PRO A 82 -6.60 17.79 8.53
C PRO A 82 -5.42 16.90 8.96
N GLN A 83 -5.60 16.02 9.95
CA GLN A 83 -4.59 15.11 10.47
C GLN A 83 -5.17 13.69 10.60
N PRO A 84 -5.43 13.00 9.48
CA PRO A 84 -6.16 11.74 9.53
C PRO A 84 -5.30 10.55 9.96
N CYS A 85 -3.98 10.63 9.79
CA CYS A 85 -3.11 9.47 9.95
C CYS A 85 -2.85 9.10 11.41
N THR A 86 -2.87 7.81 11.72
CA THR A 86 -2.54 7.28 13.06
C THR A 86 -1.03 7.12 13.28
N GLY A 87 -0.25 7.09 12.19
CA GLY A 87 1.18 6.74 12.21
C GLY A 87 1.46 5.24 12.10
N SER A 88 0.42 4.40 12.03
CA SER A 88 0.54 2.94 11.88
C SER A 88 0.59 2.51 10.41
N GLN A 89 0.87 1.22 10.22
CA GLN A 89 0.85 0.53 8.94
C GLN A 89 -0.06 -0.70 9.04
N VAL A 90 -0.75 -1.05 7.95
CA VAL A 90 -1.57 -2.26 7.85
C VAL A 90 -1.20 -3.04 6.60
N THR A 91 -1.33 -4.37 6.65
CA THR A 91 -1.24 -5.21 5.46
C THR A 91 -2.64 -5.65 5.03
N VAL A 92 -2.99 -5.42 3.77
CA VAL A 92 -4.29 -5.76 3.19
C VAL A 92 -4.14 -6.75 2.02
N LYS A 93 -5.10 -7.66 1.89
CA LYS A 93 -5.22 -8.59 0.75
C LYS A 93 -6.12 -8.00 -0.32
N ILE A 94 -5.71 -8.04 -1.58
CA ILE A 94 -6.61 -7.70 -2.70
C ILE A 94 -7.62 -8.85 -2.87
N VAL A 95 -8.90 -8.53 -2.70
CA VAL A 95 -9.99 -9.50 -2.82
C VAL A 95 -11.02 -9.10 -3.87
N ASP A 96 -11.07 -7.83 -4.26
CA ASP A 96 -12.11 -7.34 -5.17
C ASP A 96 -11.57 -6.33 -6.18
N PHE A 97 -12.41 -6.03 -7.17
CA PHE A 97 -12.18 -5.02 -8.18
C PHE A 97 -13.12 -3.83 -7.97
N CYS A 98 -12.54 -2.64 -8.01
CA CYS A 98 -13.25 -1.39 -7.87
C CYS A 98 -13.12 -0.61 -9.20
N PRO A 99 -14.12 -0.67 -10.10
CA PRO A 99 -14.05 -0.01 -11.41
C PRO A 99 -14.36 1.50 -11.35
N PRO A 100 -13.85 2.31 -12.30
CA PRO A 100 -14.34 3.66 -12.54
C PRO A 100 -15.82 3.65 -12.99
N PRO A 101 -16.60 4.72 -12.71
CA PRO A 101 -16.24 5.89 -11.92
C PRO A 101 -16.35 5.67 -10.40
N GLY A 102 -16.70 4.45 -9.96
CA GLY A 102 -16.96 4.13 -8.56
C GLY A 102 -15.70 4.17 -7.69
N CYS A 103 -14.54 3.81 -8.25
CA CYS A 103 -13.28 3.86 -7.52
C CYS A 103 -12.70 5.27 -7.45
N GLN A 104 -12.64 5.80 -6.23
CA GLN A 104 -12.07 7.13 -5.97
C GLN A 104 -10.69 7.07 -5.32
N GLY A 105 -10.09 5.88 -5.22
CA GLY A 105 -8.75 5.64 -4.68
C GLY A 105 -7.94 4.67 -5.54
N THR A 106 -6.64 4.57 -5.26
CA THR A 106 -5.78 3.50 -5.79
C THR A 106 -6.18 2.15 -5.22
N LEU A 107 -6.41 2.15 -3.90
CA LEU A 107 -6.98 1.06 -3.13
C LEU A 107 -8.27 1.54 -2.49
N ASP A 108 -9.23 0.63 -2.38
CA ASP A 108 -10.41 0.83 -1.55
C ASP A 108 -10.32 -0.18 -0.41
N ILE A 109 -10.21 0.28 0.84
CA ILE A 109 -9.77 -0.53 1.98
C ILE A 109 -10.95 -0.78 2.90
N ALA A 110 -11.09 -2.03 3.36
CA ALA A 110 -12.10 -2.41 4.34
C ALA A 110 -11.98 -1.57 5.62
N GLN A 111 -13.12 -1.16 6.17
CA GLN A 111 -13.26 -0.27 7.31
C GLN A 111 -12.31 -0.59 8.48
N GLU A 112 -12.18 -1.85 8.86
CA GLU A 112 -11.34 -2.28 9.97
C GLU A 112 -9.86 -2.01 9.67
N ALA A 113 -9.38 -2.38 8.48
CA ALA A 113 -8.01 -2.10 8.05
C ALA A 113 -7.74 -0.60 7.91
N PHE A 114 -8.67 0.15 7.32
CA PHE A 114 -8.57 1.60 7.16
C PHE A 114 -8.42 2.29 8.52
N SER A 115 -9.24 1.88 9.50
CA SER A 115 -9.25 2.45 10.85
C SER A 115 -7.92 2.28 11.60
N GLN A 116 -7.08 1.32 11.20
CA GLN A 116 -5.75 1.17 11.78
C GLN A 116 -4.78 2.25 11.34
N ILE A 117 -4.92 2.76 10.11
CA ILE A 117 -3.96 3.71 9.51
C ILE A 117 -4.49 5.14 9.47
N ALA A 118 -5.81 5.35 9.52
CA ALA A 118 -6.40 6.67 9.52
C ALA A 118 -7.77 6.76 10.22
N ASP A 119 -8.14 7.99 10.59
CA ASP A 119 -9.48 8.36 11.04
C ASP A 119 -10.53 8.06 9.94
N PRO A 120 -11.49 7.15 10.20
CA PRO A 120 -12.58 6.83 9.27
C PRO A 120 -13.36 8.05 8.76
N ALA A 121 -13.47 9.12 9.56
CA ALA A 121 -14.16 10.35 9.17
C ALA A 121 -13.49 11.07 7.98
N ALA A 122 -12.23 10.76 7.69
CA ALA A 122 -11.54 11.30 6.53
C ALA A 122 -12.15 10.77 5.22
N GLY A 123 -12.63 9.52 5.19
CA GLY A 123 -13.21 8.83 4.04
C GLY A 123 -12.23 8.52 2.89
N LYS A 124 -11.26 9.41 2.65
CA LYS A 124 -10.18 9.28 1.70
C LYS A 124 -8.90 9.91 2.26
N ILE A 125 -7.78 9.23 2.03
CA ILE A 125 -6.45 9.63 2.49
C ILE A 125 -5.40 9.47 1.39
N THR A 126 -4.30 10.20 1.53
CA THR A 126 -3.07 9.92 0.77
C THR A 126 -2.33 8.79 1.48
N ILE A 127 -1.80 7.85 0.72
CA ILE A 127 -1.08 6.69 1.24
C ILE A 127 0.26 6.50 0.55
N GLU A 128 1.12 5.74 1.20
CA GLU A 128 2.21 5.00 0.59
C GLU A 128 1.94 3.51 0.73
N TYR A 129 2.28 2.73 -0.31
CA TYR A 129 2.10 1.29 -0.30
C TYR A 129 3.21 0.54 -1.03
N ASN A 130 3.43 -0.70 -0.63
CA ASN A 130 4.31 -1.65 -1.29
C ASN A 130 3.70 -3.06 -1.24
N GLN A 131 3.98 -3.86 -2.27
CA GLN A 131 3.66 -5.29 -2.26
C GLN A 131 4.64 -6.06 -1.36
#